data_AF-A0A2E7MZ90-F1
#
_entry.id   AF-A0A2E7MZ90-F1
#
_cell.length_a   1.000
_cell.length_b   1.000
_cell.length_c   1.000
_cell.angle_alpha   90.00
_cell.angle_beta   90.00
_cell.angle_gamma   90.00
#
_symmetry.space_group_name_H-M   'P 1'
#
loop_
_entity.id
_entity.type
_entity.pdbx_description
1 polymer ?
#
loop_
_entity_poly.entity_id
_entity_poly.type
_entity_poly.pdbx_seq_one_letter_code
_entity_poly.pdbx_strand_id
1 'polypeptide(L)'
;MKKNLKDYIVKQSSFLENDFCDETIIKLNELEKLRWGKHHYHQKETGKFISNGEQELDILYAIELDNTQIIMDKLWQGIANYVDSFEFHWFQYWSGYSLIRYNRYSENQKMEMHCDHIQTLFDGKHKGIPTLSCVGLLNDDYDGGEFFILDDFKIDLKKGDLLIFPSNFMFPHRVEPVLSGIRYSYISWVW
;
A
#
# COMPACT_ATOMS: atom_id res chain seq x y z
N MET A 1 20.62 9.15 13.40
CA MET A 1 20.06 8.15 12.47
C MET A 1 20.16 6.77 13.09
N LYS A 2 19.10 5.96 13.00
CA LYS A 2 19.08 4.59 13.53
C LYS A 2 19.86 3.63 12.61
N LYS A 3 20.44 2.57 13.18
CA LYS A 3 21.35 1.67 12.42
C LYS A 3 20.64 0.47 11.79
N ASN A 4 19.44 0.11 12.24
CA ASN A 4 18.72 -1.04 11.69
C ASN A 4 17.63 -0.58 10.73
N LEU A 5 17.50 -1.27 9.59
CA LEU A 5 16.47 -0.98 8.59
C LEU A 5 15.05 -1.10 9.17
N LYS A 6 14.84 -2.06 10.07
CA LYS A 6 13.56 -2.27 10.77
C LYS A 6 13.07 -1.04 11.52
N ASP A 7 13.99 -0.17 11.96
CA ASP A 7 13.62 1.01 12.72
C ASP A 7 12.96 2.12 11.87
N TYR A 8 12.93 1.95 10.54
CA TYR A 8 12.27 2.81 9.56
C TYR A 8 10.94 2.24 9.07
N ILE A 9 10.50 1.10 9.61
CA ILE A 9 9.20 0.51 9.33
C ILE A 9 8.28 0.90 10.47
N VAL A 10 7.32 1.77 10.20
CA VAL A 10 6.45 2.33 11.24
C VAL A 10 5.03 1.83 11.03
N LYS A 11 4.52 1.11 12.03
CA LYS A 11 3.12 0.73 12.11
C LYS A 11 2.37 1.71 13.01
N GLN A 12 1.33 2.34 12.48
CA GLN A 12 0.40 3.18 13.22
C GLN A 12 -0.88 2.37 13.45
N SER A 13 -1.09 1.93 14.69
CA SER A 13 -2.22 1.07 15.01
C SER A 13 -3.53 1.84 15.15
N SER A 14 -4.63 1.20 14.75
CA SER A 14 -5.98 1.79 14.80
C SER A 14 -6.06 3.16 14.11
N PHE A 15 -5.36 3.29 12.98
CA PHE A 15 -5.33 4.50 12.18
C PHE A 15 -6.71 4.81 11.56
N LEU A 16 -7.43 3.76 11.15
CA LEU A 16 -8.85 3.79 10.82
C LEU A 16 -9.65 3.02 11.87
N GLU A 17 -10.88 3.46 12.12
CA GLU A 17 -11.82 2.72 12.96
C GLU A 17 -12.34 1.49 12.22
N ASN A 18 -12.60 0.41 12.96
CA ASN A 18 -13.03 -0.86 12.36
C ASN A 18 -14.34 -0.72 11.58
N ASP A 19 -15.31 0.02 12.11
CA ASP A 19 -16.61 0.23 11.46
C ASP A 19 -16.44 1.04 10.15
N PHE A 20 -15.53 2.01 10.12
CA PHE A 20 -15.19 2.75 8.91
C PHE A 20 -14.54 1.85 7.85
N CYS A 21 -13.71 0.90 8.27
CA CYS A 21 -13.13 -0.09 7.37
C CYS A 21 -14.21 -1.01 6.77
N ASP A 22 -15.17 -1.48 7.57
CA ASP A 22 -16.29 -2.29 7.07
C ASP A 22 -17.15 -1.52 6.09
N GLU A 23 -17.53 -0.28 6.43
CA GLU A 23 -18.30 0.59 5.55
C GLU A 23 -17.56 0.81 4.21
N THR A 24 -16.24 1.02 4.27
CA THR A 24 -15.41 1.15 3.06
C THR A 24 -15.50 -0.10 2.19
N ILE A 25 -15.34 -1.29 2.78
CA ILE A 25 -15.41 -2.56 2.03
C ILE A 25 -16.80 -2.77 1.42
N ILE A 26 -17.88 -2.45 2.15
CA ILE A 26 -19.26 -2.53 1.64
C ILE A 26 -19.40 -1.66 0.39
N LYS A 27 -18.99 -0.38 0.45
CA LYS A 27 -19.05 0.55 -0.68
C LYS A 27 -18.19 0.08 -1.86
N LEU A 28 -17.01 -0.48 -1.61
CA LEU A 28 -16.15 -1.04 -2.66
C LEU A 28 -16.81 -2.24 -3.37
N ASN A 29 -17.54 -3.07 -2.64
CA ASN A 29 -18.27 -4.21 -3.20
C ASN A 29 -19.54 -3.78 -3.96
N GLU A 30 -20.16 -2.65 -3.61
CA GLU A 30 -21.23 -2.07 -4.43
C GLU A 30 -20.73 -1.59 -5.81
N LEU A 31 -19.47 -1.15 -5.90
CA LEU A 31 -18.79 -0.80 -7.16
C LEU A 31 -18.32 -2.00 -7.97
N GLU A 32 -18.38 -3.22 -7.41
CA GLU A 32 -17.71 -4.43 -7.89
C GLU A 32 -18.05 -4.82 -9.33
N LYS A 33 -19.24 -4.46 -9.83
CA LYS A 33 -19.72 -4.93 -11.13
C LYS A 33 -18.96 -4.36 -12.34
N LEU A 34 -18.15 -3.30 -12.21
CA LEU A 34 -17.60 -2.60 -13.39
C LEU A 34 -16.15 -2.09 -13.30
N ARG A 35 -15.43 -2.21 -12.17
CA ARG A 35 -14.21 -1.38 -11.97
C ARG A 35 -12.93 -2.07 -11.49
N TRP A 36 -12.99 -3.27 -10.89
CA TRP A 36 -11.77 -3.98 -10.49
C TRP A 36 -11.01 -4.47 -11.72
N GLY A 37 -9.71 -4.18 -11.77
CA GLY A 37 -8.82 -4.62 -12.84
C GLY A 37 -7.61 -5.34 -12.28
N LYS A 38 -6.99 -6.24 -13.05
CA LYS A 38 -5.76 -6.91 -12.62
C LYS A 38 -4.61 -5.93 -12.45
N HIS A 39 -3.85 -6.11 -11.38
CA HIS A 39 -2.57 -5.42 -11.22
C HIS A 39 -1.59 -5.83 -12.34
N HIS A 40 -0.72 -4.89 -12.74
CA HIS A 40 0.33 -5.16 -13.70
C HIS A 40 1.60 -4.40 -13.31
N TYR A 41 2.73 -5.08 -13.38
CA TYR A 41 4.05 -4.47 -13.20
C TYR A 41 4.55 -3.89 -14.52
N HIS A 42 5.13 -2.70 -14.46
CA HIS A 42 5.78 -2.07 -15.61
C HIS A 42 7.26 -2.49 -15.68
N GLN A 43 7.65 -3.24 -16.71
CA GLN A 43 9.05 -3.58 -16.99
C GLN A 43 9.75 -2.43 -17.71
N LYS A 44 10.82 -1.90 -17.11
CA LYS A 44 11.52 -0.73 -17.64
C LYS A 44 12.32 -1.04 -18.90
N GLU A 45 12.95 -2.20 -19.00
CA GLU A 45 13.81 -2.53 -20.16
C GLU A 45 12.99 -2.66 -21.45
N THR A 46 11.76 -3.14 -21.33
CA THR A 46 10.91 -3.47 -22.49
C THR A 46 9.74 -2.52 -22.69
N GLY A 47 9.40 -1.71 -21.67
CA GLY A 47 8.20 -0.88 -21.64
C GLY A 47 6.89 -1.67 -21.55
N LYS A 48 6.95 -2.98 -21.26
CA LYS A 48 5.80 -3.87 -21.23
C LYS A 48 5.20 -3.96 -19.84
N PHE A 49 3.90 -4.24 -19.79
CA PHE A 49 3.19 -4.61 -18.57
C PHE A 49 3.19 -6.13 -18.44
N ILE A 50 3.57 -6.63 -17.26
CA ILE A 50 3.54 -8.05 -16.90
C ILE A 50 2.60 -8.29 -15.73
N SER A 51 2.05 -9.49 -15.63
CA SER A 51 1.15 -9.91 -14.56
C SER A 51 1.44 -11.38 -14.23
N ASN A 52 1.22 -11.76 -12.98
CA ASN A 52 1.26 -13.16 -12.53
C ASN A 52 -0.01 -13.94 -12.90
N GLY A 53 -0.83 -13.43 -13.83
CA GLY A 53 -2.06 -14.06 -14.29
C GLY A 53 -3.09 -14.16 -13.17
N GLU A 54 -3.63 -15.36 -12.94
CA GLU A 54 -4.68 -15.59 -11.94
C GLU A 54 -4.21 -15.38 -10.50
N GLN A 55 -2.90 -15.49 -10.24
CA GLN A 55 -2.31 -15.25 -8.91
C GLN A 55 -2.10 -13.76 -8.60
N GLU A 56 -2.35 -12.88 -9.57
CA GLU A 56 -2.22 -11.44 -9.41
C GLU A 56 -3.48 -10.85 -8.74
N LEU A 57 -3.27 -9.93 -7.81
CA LEU A 57 -4.34 -9.20 -7.14
C LEU A 57 -5.15 -8.31 -8.10
N ASP A 58 -6.33 -7.90 -7.63
CA ASP A 58 -7.14 -6.88 -8.28
C ASP A 58 -6.90 -5.51 -7.65
N ILE A 59 -6.98 -4.45 -8.47
CA ILE A 59 -6.81 -3.06 -8.08
C ILE A 59 -8.01 -2.20 -8.49
N LEU A 60 -8.25 -1.14 -7.72
CA LEU A 60 -9.30 -0.17 -7.97
C LEU A 60 -8.87 1.24 -7.54
N TYR A 61 -9.12 2.24 -8.39
CA TYR A 61 -9.08 3.65 -8.04
C TYR A 61 -10.52 4.14 -7.88
N ALA A 62 -11.00 4.29 -6.64
CA ALA A 62 -12.37 4.70 -6.34
C ALA A 62 -12.39 6.14 -5.79
N ILE A 63 -12.06 7.11 -6.64
CA ILE A 63 -11.92 8.52 -6.27
C ILE A 63 -13.27 9.13 -5.87
N GLU A 64 -14.35 8.57 -6.40
CA GLU A 64 -15.73 8.98 -6.14
C GLU A 64 -16.26 8.62 -4.73
N LEU A 65 -15.55 7.79 -3.97
CA LEU A 65 -15.99 7.42 -2.62
C LEU A 65 -15.55 8.46 -1.60
N ASP A 66 -16.48 8.98 -0.79
CA ASP A 66 -16.16 9.88 0.32
C ASP A 66 -15.14 9.26 1.30
N ASN A 67 -15.20 7.94 1.49
CA ASN A 67 -14.23 7.19 2.29
C ASN A 67 -12.79 7.33 1.75
N THR A 68 -12.62 7.41 0.43
CA THR A 68 -11.32 7.66 -0.19
C THR A 68 -10.77 9.01 0.23
N GLN A 69 -11.59 10.07 0.22
CA GLN A 69 -11.15 11.39 0.66
C GLN A 69 -10.78 11.40 2.15
N ILE A 70 -11.56 10.74 3.00
CA ILE A 70 -11.27 10.63 4.44
C ILE A 70 -9.95 9.90 4.68
N ILE A 71 -9.67 8.81 3.95
CA ILE A 71 -8.39 8.10 4.04
C ILE A 71 -7.24 9.02 3.59
N MET A 72 -7.42 9.75 2.49
CA MET A 72 -6.41 10.68 1.97
C MET A 72 -6.08 11.78 2.98
N ASP A 73 -7.09 12.39 3.61
CA ASP A 73 -6.89 13.44 4.62
C ASP A 73 -6.16 12.89 5.85
N LYS A 74 -6.53 11.70 6.32
CA LYS A 74 -5.82 11.02 7.42
C LYS A 74 -4.38 10.68 7.04
N LEU A 75 -4.12 10.25 5.80
CA LEU A 75 -2.79 9.87 5.34
C LEU A 75 -1.81 11.02 5.43
N TRP A 76 -2.25 12.26 5.19
CA TRP A 76 -1.40 13.44 5.38
C TRP A 76 -0.83 13.48 6.81
N GLN A 77 -1.67 13.30 7.83
CA GLN A 77 -1.24 13.28 9.22
C GLN A 77 -0.36 12.05 9.52
N GLY A 78 -0.69 10.89 8.96
CA GLY A 78 0.12 9.68 9.09
C GLY A 78 1.54 9.86 8.56
N ILE A 79 1.69 10.51 7.39
CA ILE A 79 2.98 10.83 6.77
C ILE A 79 3.73 11.87 7.60
N ALA A 80 3.05 12.93 8.05
CA ALA A 80 3.64 13.95 8.93
C ALA A 80 4.26 13.31 10.18
N ASN A 81 3.48 12.48 10.88
CA ASN A 81 3.93 11.77 12.07
C ASN A 81 5.14 10.86 11.80
N TYR A 82 5.16 10.19 10.64
CA TYR A 82 6.31 9.38 10.23
C TYR A 82 7.56 10.22 10.07
N VAL A 83 7.49 11.31 9.29
CA VAL A 83 8.64 12.20 9.00
C VAL A 83 9.17 12.82 10.29
N ASP A 84 8.28 13.36 11.12
CA ASP A 84 8.62 14.05 12.36
C ASP A 84 9.28 13.10 13.39
N SER A 85 8.92 11.82 13.39
CA SER A 85 9.44 10.84 14.35
C SER A 85 10.95 10.57 14.25
N PHE A 86 11.59 10.95 13.14
CA PHE A 86 13.03 10.73 12.92
C PHE A 86 13.90 11.95 13.20
N GLU A 87 13.32 13.15 13.28
CA GLU A 87 14.03 14.42 13.52
C GLU A 87 15.23 14.64 12.59
N PHE A 88 15.14 14.21 11.34
CA PHE A 88 16.22 14.35 10.36
C PHE A 88 16.19 15.73 9.70
N HIS A 89 17.24 16.54 9.90
CA HIS A 89 17.33 17.87 9.27
C HIS A 89 17.36 17.82 7.72
N TRP A 90 17.68 16.68 7.12
CA TRP A 90 17.70 16.48 5.67
C TRP A 90 16.42 15.81 5.13
N PHE A 91 15.46 15.48 6.00
CA PHE A 91 14.19 14.85 5.62
C PHE A 91 13.08 15.37 6.53
N GLN A 92 12.60 16.57 6.22
CA GLN A 92 11.62 17.31 7.02
C GLN A 92 10.31 17.59 6.28
N TYR A 93 10.25 17.27 4.98
CA TYR A 93 9.10 17.57 4.13
C TYR A 93 8.98 16.56 3.00
N TRP A 94 7.78 16.49 2.42
CA TRP A 94 7.46 15.78 1.19
C TRP A 94 6.72 16.73 0.25
N SER A 95 6.82 16.47 -1.05
CA SER A 95 6.22 17.27 -2.12
C SER A 95 4.76 16.90 -2.36
N GLY A 96 4.39 15.64 -2.16
CA GLY A 96 3.05 15.14 -2.38
C GLY A 96 2.94 13.63 -2.17
N TYR A 97 1.76 13.09 -2.40
CA TYR A 97 1.51 11.66 -2.36
C TYR A 97 0.37 11.30 -3.31
N SER A 98 0.35 10.05 -3.78
CA SER A 98 -0.62 9.59 -4.76
C SER A 98 -2.00 9.47 -4.11
N LEU A 99 -3.05 9.56 -4.94
CA LEU A 99 -4.34 8.99 -4.56
C LEU A 99 -4.15 7.52 -4.16
N ILE A 100 -4.95 7.06 -3.20
CA ILE A 100 -4.91 5.64 -2.82
C ILE A 100 -5.38 4.75 -3.97
N ARG A 101 -4.73 3.60 -4.06
CA ARG A 101 -5.19 2.45 -4.84
C ARG A 101 -5.66 1.38 -3.88
N TYR A 102 -6.90 0.95 -4.01
CA TYR A 102 -7.39 -0.23 -3.30
C TYR A 102 -6.86 -1.49 -3.95
N ASN A 103 -6.51 -2.47 -3.13
CA ASN A 103 -5.99 -3.77 -3.53
C ASN A 103 -6.90 -4.84 -2.89
N ARG A 104 -7.33 -5.82 -3.70
CA ARG A 104 -8.12 -6.97 -3.27
C ARG A 104 -7.42 -8.26 -3.67
N TYR A 105 -7.30 -9.18 -2.72
CA TYR A 105 -6.69 -10.49 -2.92
C TYR A 105 -7.71 -11.57 -2.59
N SER A 106 -8.16 -12.31 -3.60
CA SER A 106 -8.93 -13.54 -3.45
C SER A 106 -8.00 -14.73 -3.18
N GLU A 107 -8.58 -15.91 -2.91
CA GLU A 107 -7.83 -17.15 -2.73
C GLU A 107 -6.77 -17.37 -3.82
N ASN A 108 -5.57 -17.79 -3.41
CA ASN A 108 -4.35 -17.96 -4.21
C ASN A 108 -3.72 -16.68 -4.80
N GLN A 109 -4.34 -15.51 -4.65
CA GLN A 109 -3.74 -14.25 -5.09
C GLN A 109 -2.71 -13.75 -4.08
N LYS A 110 -1.66 -13.13 -4.61
CA LYS A 110 -0.49 -12.65 -3.88
C LYS A 110 0.05 -11.35 -4.47
N MET A 111 1.09 -10.83 -3.85
CA MET A 111 1.96 -9.81 -4.43
C MET A 111 3.38 -10.33 -4.36
N GLU A 112 4.04 -10.49 -5.50
CA GLU A 112 5.41 -11.01 -5.55
C GLU A 112 6.41 -10.09 -4.85
N MET A 113 7.59 -10.65 -4.51
CA MET A 113 8.66 -9.85 -3.92
C MET A 113 9.08 -8.71 -4.85
N HIS A 114 8.97 -7.48 -4.38
CA HIS A 114 9.29 -6.28 -5.17
C HIS A 114 9.68 -5.10 -4.27
N CYS A 115 10.08 -3.99 -4.91
CA CYS A 115 10.17 -2.68 -4.28
C CYS A 115 9.38 -1.67 -5.13
N ASP A 116 9.02 -0.55 -4.53
CA ASP A 116 8.11 0.44 -5.11
C ASP A 116 8.86 1.50 -5.92
N HIS A 117 9.74 1.08 -6.84
CA HIS A 117 10.41 1.97 -7.79
C HIS A 117 9.50 2.36 -8.98
N ILE A 118 8.28 2.80 -8.68
CA ILE A 118 7.18 3.02 -9.63
C ILE A 118 7.40 4.34 -10.38
N GLN A 119 8.03 4.25 -11.56
CA GLN A 119 8.26 5.41 -12.42
C GLN A 119 7.01 5.92 -13.11
N THR A 120 5.99 5.08 -13.30
CA THR A 120 4.75 5.47 -13.99
C THR A 120 3.92 6.49 -13.22
N LEU A 121 4.20 6.70 -11.93
CA LEU A 121 3.65 7.82 -11.13
C LEU A 121 4.23 9.19 -11.55
N PHE A 122 5.34 9.19 -12.29
CA PHE A 122 6.13 10.37 -12.62
C PHE A 122 6.03 10.62 -14.12
N ASP A 123 5.17 11.55 -14.50
CA ASP A 123 4.85 11.96 -15.88
C ASP A 123 5.98 12.75 -16.58
N GLY A 124 7.11 12.96 -15.92
CA GLY A 124 8.22 13.77 -16.39
C GLY A 124 8.14 15.24 -16.00
N LYS A 125 6.97 15.72 -15.54
CA LYS A 125 6.84 17.00 -14.81
C LYS A 125 7.31 16.79 -13.37
N HIS A 126 6.85 15.72 -12.74
CA HIS A 126 7.51 15.15 -11.56
C HIS A 126 8.47 14.06 -12.06
N LYS A 127 9.71 14.07 -11.58
CA LYS A 127 10.74 13.09 -11.94
C LYS A 127 11.19 12.37 -10.70
N GLY A 128 11.25 11.04 -10.75
CA GLY A 128 11.79 10.25 -9.65
C GLY A 128 11.10 8.91 -9.50
N ILE A 129 11.07 8.47 -8.26
CA ILE A 129 10.38 7.29 -7.74
C ILE A 129 9.77 7.67 -6.39
N PRO A 130 8.80 6.90 -5.88
CA PRO A 130 8.32 7.06 -4.52
C PRO A 130 9.44 7.02 -3.48
N THR A 131 9.30 7.82 -2.44
CA THR A 131 10.20 7.83 -1.28
C THR A 131 9.64 6.97 -0.13
N LEU A 132 8.32 7.00 0.10
CA LEU A 132 7.62 6.19 1.10
C LEU A 132 6.41 5.48 0.50
N SER A 133 6.13 4.28 1.00
CA SER A 133 4.93 3.50 0.72
C SER A 133 4.07 3.47 1.98
N CYS A 134 2.79 3.80 1.82
CA CYS A 134 1.78 3.86 2.89
C CYS A 134 0.72 2.79 2.62
N VAL A 135 0.76 1.67 3.36
CA VAL A 135 -0.15 0.53 3.19
C VAL A 135 -1.11 0.45 4.36
N GLY A 136 -2.41 0.58 4.12
CA GLY A 136 -3.43 0.36 5.14
C GLY A 136 -4.20 -0.94 4.94
N LEU A 137 -4.53 -1.61 6.04
CA LEU A 137 -5.29 -2.85 6.03
C LEU A 137 -6.76 -2.59 6.39
N LEU A 138 -7.69 -3.05 5.56
CA LEU A 138 -9.13 -2.81 5.75
C LEU A 138 -9.86 -3.97 6.43
N ASN A 139 -9.27 -5.15 6.48
CA ASN A 139 -9.82 -6.31 7.18
C ASN A 139 -8.73 -7.29 7.59
N ASP A 140 -9.06 -8.20 8.49
CA ASP A 140 -8.15 -9.27 8.98
C ASP A 140 -8.89 -10.60 9.23
N ASP A 141 -10.07 -10.76 8.65
CA ASP A 141 -10.90 -11.97 8.63
C ASP A 141 -10.60 -12.86 7.41
N TYR A 142 -9.32 -13.16 7.20
CA TYR A 142 -8.83 -14.06 6.13
C TYR A 142 -7.66 -14.90 6.63
N ASP A 143 -7.43 -16.06 6.01
CA ASP A 143 -6.24 -16.89 6.25
C ASP A 143 -5.18 -16.66 5.16
N GLY A 144 -3.90 -16.73 5.51
CA GLY A 144 -2.79 -16.37 4.61
C GLY A 144 -2.68 -14.86 4.44
N GLY A 145 -2.25 -14.39 3.26
CA GLY A 145 -2.22 -12.96 2.95
C GLY A 145 -1.24 -12.14 3.80
N GLU A 146 -0.24 -12.79 4.41
CA GLU A 146 0.76 -12.13 5.25
C GLU A 146 1.60 -11.11 4.49
N PHE A 147 1.83 -9.95 5.12
CA PHE A 147 2.77 -8.96 4.62
C PHE A 147 4.18 -9.23 5.17
N PHE A 148 5.13 -9.45 4.27
CA PHE A 148 6.55 -9.59 4.58
C PHE A 148 7.34 -8.44 3.99
N ILE A 149 8.35 -7.98 4.72
CA ILE A 149 9.29 -6.93 4.30
C ILE A 149 10.70 -7.32 4.76
N LEU A 150 11.75 -6.77 4.14
CA LEU A 150 13.15 -7.13 4.44
C LEU A 150 13.36 -8.66 4.37
N ASP A 151 12.90 -9.25 3.26
CA ASP A 151 12.88 -10.69 2.98
C ASP A 151 11.92 -11.50 3.87
N ASP A 152 12.23 -11.72 5.14
CA ASP A 152 11.52 -12.68 6.00
C ASP A 152 10.85 -12.04 7.22
N PHE A 153 10.89 -10.72 7.35
CA PHE A 153 10.27 -10.02 8.47
C PHE A 153 8.76 -9.83 8.24
N LYS A 154 7.96 -10.71 8.87
CA LYS A 154 6.49 -10.62 8.91
C LYS A 154 6.05 -9.41 9.72
N ILE A 155 5.16 -8.59 9.15
CA ILE A 155 4.47 -7.52 9.86
C ILE A 155 3.10 -8.01 10.32
N ASP A 156 2.84 -7.93 11.63
CA ASP A 156 1.50 -8.20 12.18
C ASP A 156 0.63 -6.96 12.02
N LEU A 157 -0.14 -6.93 10.93
CA LEU A 157 -1.15 -5.91 10.64
C LEU A 157 -2.52 -6.39 11.12
N LYS A 158 -3.24 -5.51 11.80
CA LYS A 158 -4.66 -5.68 12.11
C LYS A 158 -5.51 -4.75 11.27
N LYS A 159 -6.80 -5.04 11.18
CA LYS A 159 -7.77 -4.14 10.56
C LYS A 159 -7.62 -2.72 11.11
N GLY A 160 -7.59 -1.75 10.22
CA GLY A 160 -7.43 -0.34 10.55
C GLY A 160 -5.98 0.11 10.78
N ASP A 161 -4.99 -0.78 10.80
CA ASP A 161 -3.57 -0.40 10.91
C ASP A 161 -3.07 0.25 9.60
N LEU A 162 -2.15 1.22 9.75
CA LEU A 162 -1.37 1.81 8.65
C LEU A 162 0.12 1.45 8.82
N LEU A 163 0.75 1.00 7.75
CA LEU A 163 2.17 0.72 7.66
C LEU A 163 2.84 1.75 6.74
N ILE A 164 3.90 2.41 7.21
CA ILE A 164 4.71 3.32 6.40
C ILE A 164 6.16 2.84 6.42
N PHE A 165 6.77 2.73 5.24
CA PHE A 165 8.17 2.34 5.08
C PHE A 165 8.78 2.98 3.82
N PRO A 166 10.12 3.10 3.72
CA PRO A 166 10.77 3.62 2.51
C PRO A 166 10.54 2.72 1.29
N SER A 167 10.20 3.29 0.14
CA SER A 167 9.81 2.53 -1.07
C SER A 167 10.96 1.84 -1.83
N ASN A 168 12.21 2.08 -1.41
CA ASN A 168 13.37 1.74 -2.22
C ASN A 168 13.81 0.28 -2.10
N PHE A 169 14.80 -0.12 -2.90
CA PHE A 169 15.35 -1.49 -2.97
C PHE A 169 15.84 -2.08 -1.63
N MET A 170 16.07 -1.27 -0.60
CA MET A 170 16.44 -1.76 0.74
C MET A 170 15.25 -2.32 1.51
N PHE A 171 14.02 -2.08 1.05
CA PHE A 171 12.77 -2.52 1.67
C PHE A 171 11.95 -3.41 0.72
N PRO A 172 12.54 -4.53 0.25
CA PRO A 172 11.78 -5.47 -0.57
C PRO A 172 10.63 -6.04 0.26
N HIS A 173 9.46 -6.17 -0.34
CA HIS A 173 8.26 -6.64 0.33
C HIS A 173 7.37 -7.47 -0.58
N ARG A 174 6.51 -8.29 0.04
CA ARG A 174 5.55 -9.17 -0.63
C ARG A 174 4.31 -9.38 0.22
N VAL A 175 3.26 -9.90 -0.41
CA VAL A 175 2.07 -10.43 0.27
C VAL A 175 1.97 -11.90 -0.10
N GLU A 176 1.99 -12.80 0.89
CA GLU A 176 1.80 -14.23 0.68
C GLU A 176 0.40 -14.55 0.11
N PRO A 177 0.20 -15.71 -0.53
CA PRO A 177 -1.11 -16.10 -1.02
C PRO A 177 -2.18 -16.07 0.07
N VAL A 178 -3.37 -15.55 -0.27
CA VAL A 178 -4.57 -15.75 0.56
C VAL A 178 -5.00 -17.21 0.44
N LEU A 179 -5.25 -17.87 1.57
CA LEU A 179 -5.66 -19.27 1.66
C LEU A 179 -7.17 -19.42 1.83
N SER A 180 -7.83 -18.45 2.49
CA SER A 180 -9.27 -18.41 2.66
C SER A 180 -9.73 -16.96 2.88
N GLY A 181 -10.96 -16.63 2.47
CA GLY A 181 -11.49 -15.26 2.57
C GLY A 181 -10.97 -14.32 1.48
N ILE A 182 -11.09 -13.01 1.72
CA ILE A 182 -10.62 -11.96 0.81
C ILE A 182 -9.88 -10.91 1.62
N ARG A 183 -8.66 -10.56 1.22
CA ARG A 183 -7.88 -9.48 1.84
C ARG A 183 -8.10 -8.17 1.10
N TYR A 184 -8.53 -7.14 1.82
CA TYR A 184 -8.67 -5.76 1.34
C TYR A 184 -7.62 -4.86 1.99
N SER A 185 -6.93 -4.09 1.16
CA SER A 185 -5.97 -3.08 1.60
C SER A 185 -5.99 -1.88 0.67
N TYR A 186 -5.32 -0.81 1.05
CA TYR A 186 -5.03 0.30 0.17
C TYR A 186 -3.55 0.67 0.25
N ILE A 187 -3.04 1.30 -0.80
CA ILE A 187 -1.68 1.82 -0.86
C ILE A 187 -1.65 3.23 -1.45
N SER A 188 -0.79 4.09 -0.90
CA SER A 188 -0.41 5.40 -1.45
C SER A 188 1.11 5.54 -1.41
N TRP A 189 1.66 6.34 -2.33
CA TRP A 189 3.10 6.56 -2.49
C TRP A 189 3.45 8.04 -2.34
N VAL A 190 4.49 8.35 -1.57
CA VAL A 190 4.95 9.72 -1.24
C VAL A 190 6.14 10.12 -2.11
N TRP A 191 6.27 11.41 -2.47
CA TRP A 191 7.44 12.00 -3.14
C TRP A 191 7.67 13.45 -2.70
#